data_AF-A0A531KGF1-F1
#
_entry.id   AF-A0A531KGF1-F1
#
_cell.length_a   1.000
_cell.length_b   1.000
_cell.length_c   1.000
_cell.angle_alpha   90.00
_cell.angle_beta   90.00
_cell.angle_gamma   90.00
#
_symmetry.space_group_name_H-M   'P 1'
#
loop_
_entity.id
_entity.type
_entity.pdbx_description
1 polymer ?
#
loop_
_entity_poly.entity_id
_entity_poly.type
_entity_poly.pdbx_seq_one_letter_code
_entity_poly.pdbx_strand_id
1 'polypeptide(L)' 'VRDRGAISKKLDELEATARAKGFAVGIGSAFDLTVDTVSSWVIEAKKRGIEIVPISAVAADPEKG' A
#
# COMPACT_ATOMS: atom_id res chain seq x y z
N VAL A 1 -7.86 -0.27 -21.37
CA VAL A 1 -6.53 -0.86 -21.11
C VAL A 1 -6.19 -0.56 -19.66
N ARG A 2 -5.53 -1.47 -18.93
CA ARG A 2 -5.18 -1.23 -17.53
C ARG A 2 -3.79 -0.60 -17.51
N ASP A 3 -3.74 0.67 -17.16
CA ASP A 3 -2.49 1.44 -17.19
C ASP A 3 -1.72 1.28 -15.89
N ARG A 4 -0.49 0.78 -16.00
CA ARG A 4 0.47 0.71 -14.89
C ARG A 4 0.63 2.08 -14.21
N GLY A 5 0.60 3.16 -14.98
CA GLY A 5 0.66 4.53 -14.45
C GLY A 5 -0.48 4.90 -13.49
N ALA A 6 -1.69 4.38 -13.70
CA ALA A 6 -2.80 4.62 -12.79
C ALA A 6 -2.61 3.89 -11.45
N ILE A 7 -2.02 2.69 -11.49
CA ILE A 7 -1.69 1.91 -10.28
C ILE A 7 -0.56 2.62 -9.52
N SER A 8 0.51 3.03 -10.20
CA SER A 8 1.62 3.78 -9.59
C SER A 8 1.12 5.06 -8.89
N LYS A 9 0.28 5.86 -9.56
CA LYS A 9 -0.28 7.07 -8.95
C LYS A 9 -1.08 6.77 -7.67
N LYS A 10 -1.86 5.68 -7.66
CA LYS A 10 -2.61 5.26 -6.46
C LYS A 10 -1.69 4.79 -5.33
N LEU A 11 -0.57 4.16 -5.66
CA LEU A 11 0.44 3.76 -4.68
C LEU A 11 1.19 4.97 -4.10
N ASP A 12 1.43 6.01 -4.91
CA ASP A 12 2.00 7.28 -4.42
C ASP A 12 1.04 8.00 -3.45
N GLU A 13 -0.25 8.04 -3.78
CA GLU A 13 -1.31 8.57 -2.90
C GLU A 13 -1.40 7.76 -1.58
N LEU A 14 -1.23 6.43 -1.65
CA LEU A 14 -1.23 5.54 -0.49
C LEU A 14 -0.03 5.83 0.43
N GLU A 15 1.16 5.99 -0.15
CA GLU A 15 2.38 6.35 0.59
C GLU A 15 2.24 7.74 1.24
N ALA A 16 1.74 8.74 0.52
CA ALA A 16 1.51 10.06 1.09
C ALA A 16 0.54 10.01 2.28
N THR A 17 -0.50 9.20 2.20
CA THR A 17 -1.45 8.98 3.30
C THR A 17 -0.78 8.31 4.50
N ALA A 18 0.04 7.28 4.26
CA ALA A 18 0.76 6.58 5.33
C ALA A 18 1.72 7.52 6.06
N ARG A 19 2.43 8.39 5.33
CA ARG A 19 3.32 9.40 5.91
C ARG A 19 2.58 10.44 6.75
N ALA A 20 1.39 10.85 6.31
CA ALA A 20 0.60 11.86 7.02
C ALA A 20 -0.13 11.32 8.26
N LYS A 21 -0.62 10.06 8.22
CA LYS A 21 -1.47 9.47 9.26
C LYS A 21 -0.79 8.41 10.12
N GLY A 22 0.44 8.02 9.78
CA GLY A 22 1.20 6.94 10.41
C GLY A 22 0.94 5.56 9.78
N PHE A 23 -0.20 5.36 9.10
CA PHE A 23 -0.50 4.14 8.35
C PHE A 23 -1.48 4.41 7.20
N ALA A 24 -1.52 3.51 6.23
CA ALA A 24 -2.54 3.51 5.18
C ALA A 24 -2.84 2.08 4.71
N VAL A 25 -4.06 1.87 4.19
CA VAL A 25 -4.53 0.58 3.69
C VAL A 25 -5.01 0.78 2.26
N GLY A 26 -4.47 -0.01 1.32
CA GLY A 26 -4.87 -0.05 -0.08
C GLY A 26 -5.47 -1.42 -0.43
N ILE A 27 -6.52 -1.43 -1.25
CA ILE A 27 -7.17 -2.65 -1.74
C ILE A 27 -7.04 -2.67 -3.26
N GLY A 28 -6.70 -3.83 -3.82
CA GLY A 28 -6.55 -4.02 -5.26
C GLY A 28 -6.95 -5.43 -5.68
N SER A 29 -7.42 -5.57 -6.91
CA SER A 29 -7.75 -6.87 -7.49
C SER A 29 -6.48 -7.62 -7.94
N ALA A 30 -6.44 -8.93 -7.69
CA ALA A 30 -5.30 -9.81 -7.94
C ALA A 30 -5.13 -10.18 -9.41
N PHE A 31 -4.83 -9.19 -10.23
CA PHE A 31 -4.46 -9.41 -11.62
C PHE A 31 -2.95 -9.30 -11.79
N ASP A 32 -2.38 -10.03 -12.74
CA ASP A 32 -0.92 -10.14 -12.94
C ASP A 32 -0.21 -8.77 -12.97
N LEU A 33 -0.72 -7.82 -13.76
CA LEU A 33 -0.14 -6.48 -13.85
C LEU A 33 -0.19 -5.72 -12.51
N THR A 34 -1.25 -5.90 -11.72
CA THR A 34 -1.39 -5.26 -10.41
C THR A 34 -0.41 -5.86 -9.42
N VAL A 35 -0.31 -7.19 -9.38
CA VAL A 35 0.62 -7.89 -8.50
C VAL A 35 2.05 -7.47 -8.80
N ASP A 36 2.46 -7.51 -10.07
CA ASP A 36 3.81 -7.10 -10.51
C ASP A 36 4.15 -5.65 -10.14
N THR A 37 3.20 -4.73 -10.35
CA THR A 37 3.39 -3.31 -10.03
C THR A 37 3.51 -3.09 -8.51
N VAL A 38 2.66 -3.76 -7.72
CA VAL A 38 2.69 -3.66 -6.24
C VAL A 38 3.98 -4.28 -5.70
N SER A 39 4.39 -5.45 -6.19
CA SER A 39 5.64 -6.10 -5.78
C SER A 39 6.86 -5.21 -6.01
N SER A 40 6.93 -4.57 -7.19
CA SER A 40 7.99 -3.61 -7.50
C SER A 40 7.96 -2.40 -6.58
N TRP A 41 6.76 -1.84 -6.34
CA TRP A 41 6.60 -0.69 -5.44
C TRP A 41 6.97 -1.01 -3.99
N VAL A 42 6.64 -2.20 -3.48
CA VAL A 42 6.97 -2.61 -2.09
C VAL A 42 8.47 -2.56 -1.83
N ILE A 43 9.30 -2.98 -2.79
CA ILE A 43 10.76 -2.93 -2.67
C ILE A 43 11.22 -1.48 -2.51
N GLU A 44 10.68 -0.57 -3.32
CA GLU A 44 11.04 0.84 -3.30
C GLU A 44 10.47 1.56 -2.06
N ALA A 45 9.26 1.21 -1.62
CA ALA A 45 8.63 1.73 -0.41
C ALA A 45 9.47 1.40 0.84
N LYS A 46 9.99 0.18 0.95
CA LYS A 46 10.91 -0.24 2.02
C LYS A 46 12.20 0.60 2.04
N LYS A 47 12.79 0.89 0.88
CA LYS A 47 13.97 1.77 0.78
C LYS A 47 13.67 3.20 1.25
N ARG A 48 12.43 3.66 1.10
CA ARG A 48 11.96 4.98 1.59
C ARG A 48 11.48 4.97 3.04
N GLY A 49 11.75 3.89 3.78
CA GLY A 49 11.41 3.76 5.20
C GLY A 49 9.95 3.39 5.49
N ILE A 50 9.24 2.83 4.51
CA ILE A 50 7.86 2.33 4.71
C ILE A 50 7.91 0.84 4.99
N GLU A 51 7.43 0.46 6.16
CA GLU A 51 7.23 -0.95 6.52
C GLU A 51 5.88 -1.44 6.01
N ILE A 52 5.90 -2.58 5.31
CA ILE A 52 4.68 -3.24 4.83
C ILE A 52 4.32 -4.35 5.80
N VAL A 53 3.19 -4.20 6.47
CA VAL A 53 2.70 -5.12 7.50
C VAL A 53 1.35 -5.74 7.08
N PRO A 54 0.98 -6.92 7.63
CA PRO A 54 -0.37 -7.44 7.47
C PRO A 54 -1.43 -6.48 8.01
N ILE A 55 -2.65 -6.52 7.47
CA ILE A 55 -3.77 -5.67 7.92
C ILE A 55 -4.03 -5.83 9.43
N SER A 56 -3.80 -7.02 9.99
CA SER A 56 -3.96 -7.28 11.42
C SER A 56 -3.02 -6.46 12.31
N ALA A 57 -1.89 -5.97 11.80
CA ALA A 57 -0.95 -5.14 12.56
C ALA A 57 -1.42 -3.68 12.69
N VAL A 58 -2.28 -3.21 11.80
CA VAL A 58 -2.84 -1.84 11.80
C VAL A 58 -4.34 -1.81 12.13
N ALA A 59 -4.97 -2.98 12.23
CA ALA A 59 -6.35 -3.11 12.66
C ALA A 59 -6.46 -2.63 14.11
N ALA A 60 -7.36 -1.66 14.35
CA ALA A 60 -7.72 -1.29 15.71
C ALA A 60 -8.44 -2.48 16.37
N ASP A 61 -7.97 -2.87 17.55
CA ASP A 61 -8.65 -3.83 18.40
C ASP A 61 -9.96 -3.18 18.90
N PRO A 62 -11.14 -3.65 18.47
CA PRO A 62 -12.41 -3.05 18.87
C PRO A 62 -12.69 -3.22 20.37
N GLU A 63 -11.95 -4.07 21.08
CA GLU A 63 -12.12 -4.35 22.51
C GLU A 63 -11.23 -3.47 23.41
N LYS A 64 -10.35 -2.63 22.83
CA LYS A 64 -9.48 -1.69 23.58
C LYS A 64 -10.04 -0.26 23.69
N GLY A 65 -11.30 -0.06 23.28
CA GLY A 65 -12.04 1.20 23.39
C GLY A 65 -12.84 1.31 24.68
#